data_AF-A0A0K2V811-F1
#
_entry.id   AF-A0A0K2V811-F1
#
_cell.length_a   1.000
_cell.length_b   1.000
_cell.length_c   1.000
_cell.angle_alpha   90.00
_cell.angle_beta   90.00
_cell.angle_gamma   90.00
#
_symmetry.space_group_name_H-M   'P 1'
#
loop_
_entity.id
_entity.type
_entity.pdbx_description
1 polymer ?
#
loop_
_entity_poly.entity_id
_entity_poly.type
_entity_poly.pdbx_seq_one_letter_code
_entity_poly.pdbx_strand_id
1 'polypeptide(L)'
;MLPITGIFFFYLLHGISSSFLLDRPSNCDVSKCKLPLCSCSGTQPDIPLKERPQIVYLTFDDAFTGAAKNSYFSKIFEGPSALKNPNGRPIRATHFLTHKYNSYTDAHEYYSLLGHEMASHSISHYDNTSYWVSLNESEWRDEMIGMKEMMHLYGNMNMADIKGTRAPFLQIGGDVQFRALSEDFEYDCSMPSRAFGYTNLANGLWPYTLDYRSIQDCQLEPCPLESYPKEWIQPMLDLEDLRVGIDGSIHGQPCAMLDSCVVPNNLGKNPKLVEDMLMHNFNRSYFGNTRAPFGIYMHAAWFFGQDWHWEGYQNFLKKITKYTDVWILPVSAGIEYMKNPIPNSKMGDVEPFKGDPKTFPKFNCEAKQSCRYTNVQGIGLEMREIYMSICGTTCPENYPWLRNVHGKWRNP
;
A
#
# COMPACT_ATOMS: atom_id res chain seq x y z
N MET A 1 46.39 43.33 -55.24
CA MET A 1 47.14 42.20 -54.65
C MET A 1 46.11 41.21 -54.10
N LEU A 2 46.12 39.96 -54.56
CA LEU A 2 45.48 38.79 -53.92
C LEU A 2 46.14 38.53 -52.54
N PRO A 3 45.64 37.63 -51.64
CA PRO A 3 44.41 36.80 -51.60
C PRO A 3 43.67 36.95 -50.23
N ILE A 4 42.63 36.20 -49.86
CA ILE A 4 42.70 34.94 -49.07
C ILE A 4 41.34 34.23 -49.11
N THR A 5 41.44 32.92 -49.35
CA THR A 5 40.43 31.85 -49.33
C THR A 5 39.88 31.53 -47.94
N GLY A 6 38.60 31.18 -47.85
CA GLY A 6 38.02 30.51 -46.69
C GLY A 6 36.67 29.86 -47.03
N ILE A 7 36.69 28.58 -47.42
CA ILE A 7 35.49 27.73 -47.57
C ILE A 7 35.15 27.19 -46.19
N PHE A 8 34.03 27.64 -45.60
CA PHE A 8 33.45 27.03 -44.41
C PHE A 8 32.51 25.89 -44.82
N PHE A 9 32.89 24.66 -44.49
CA PHE A 9 31.99 23.51 -44.50
C PHE A 9 31.00 23.64 -43.33
N PHE A 10 29.72 23.86 -43.63
CA PHE A 10 28.64 23.65 -42.67
C PHE A 10 28.39 22.15 -42.56
N TYR A 11 28.87 21.52 -41.48
CA TYR A 11 28.38 20.22 -41.06
C TYR A 11 26.99 20.41 -40.42
N LEU A 12 25.93 20.11 -41.18
CA LEU A 12 24.59 19.92 -40.63
C LEU A 12 24.58 18.60 -39.84
N LEU A 13 24.84 18.70 -38.53
CA LEU A 13 24.47 17.66 -37.58
C LEU A 13 22.93 17.57 -37.56
N HIS A 14 22.39 16.61 -38.30
CA HIS A 14 21.00 16.20 -38.13
C HIS A 14 20.89 15.54 -36.75
N GLY A 15 20.50 16.33 -35.75
CA GLY A 15 20.04 15.82 -34.49
C GLY A 15 18.77 15.01 -34.74
N ILE A 16 18.90 13.68 -34.68
CA ILE A 16 17.76 12.78 -34.55
C ILE A 16 17.23 13.03 -33.14
N SER A 17 16.23 13.89 -33.00
CA SER A 17 15.40 13.86 -31.79
C SER A 17 14.56 12.58 -31.90
N SER A 18 15.05 11.49 -31.33
CA SER A 18 14.20 10.37 -30.98
C SER A 18 13.29 10.85 -29.86
N SER A 19 12.16 11.45 -30.24
CA SER A 19 10.97 11.44 -29.40
C SER A 19 10.69 9.97 -29.12
N PHE A 20 11.03 9.49 -27.93
CA PHE A 20 10.50 8.23 -27.43
C PHE A 20 8.99 8.43 -27.27
N LEU A 21 8.25 8.24 -28.37
CA LEU A 21 6.87 7.82 -28.29
C LEU A 21 6.94 6.46 -27.61
N LEU A 22 6.70 6.42 -26.30
CA LEU A 22 6.52 5.17 -25.59
C LEU A 22 5.28 4.52 -26.19
N ASP A 23 5.49 3.49 -27.02
CA ASP A 23 4.42 2.73 -27.65
C ASP A 23 3.50 2.19 -26.55
N ARG A 24 2.19 2.21 -26.82
CA ARG A 24 1.19 1.58 -25.94
C ARG A 24 1.64 0.18 -25.57
N PRO A 25 1.39 -0.27 -24.33
CA PRO A 25 1.94 -1.49 -23.81
C PRO A 25 1.32 -2.64 -24.61
N SER A 26 2.17 -3.53 -25.11
CA SER A 26 1.69 -4.69 -25.84
C SER A 26 0.91 -5.64 -24.92
N ASN A 27 0.06 -6.49 -25.50
CA ASN A 27 -0.52 -7.60 -24.75
C ASN A 27 0.59 -8.49 -24.19
N CYS A 28 0.37 -9.07 -23.00
CA CYS A 28 1.45 -9.78 -22.34
C CYS A 28 1.96 -11.00 -23.11
N ASP A 29 3.27 -11.08 -23.30
CA ASP A 29 3.97 -12.24 -23.81
C ASP A 29 4.49 -13.08 -22.64
N VAL A 30 3.72 -14.09 -22.23
CA VAL A 30 4.05 -15.00 -21.12
C VAL A 30 5.35 -15.78 -21.33
N SER A 31 5.88 -15.85 -22.56
CA SER A 31 7.18 -16.48 -22.84
C SER A 31 8.36 -15.59 -22.44
N LYS A 32 8.15 -14.27 -22.43
CA LYS A 32 9.16 -13.25 -22.06
C LYS A 32 8.97 -12.71 -20.65
N CYS A 33 7.72 -12.54 -20.23
CA CYS A 33 7.39 -12.08 -18.88
C CYS A 33 7.56 -13.22 -17.88
N LYS A 34 8.69 -13.23 -17.17
CA LYS A 34 9.07 -14.31 -16.24
C LYS A 34 9.41 -13.78 -14.85
N LEU A 35 8.96 -14.53 -13.84
CA LEU A 35 9.33 -14.33 -12.46
C LEU A 35 10.87 -14.44 -12.28
N PRO A 36 11.47 -13.74 -11.31
CA PRO A 36 10.84 -12.85 -10.34
C PRO A 36 10.65 -11.39 -10.84
N LEU A 37 11.03 -11.09 -12.09
CA LEU A 37 11.08 -9.71 -12.58
C LEU A 37 9.79 -9.24 -13.26
N CYS A 38 9.01 -10.17 -13.81
CA CYS A 38 7.79 -9.84 -14.55
C CYS A 38 6.70 -10.88 -14.30
N SER A 39 5.46 -10.42 -14.14
CA SER A 39 4.26 -11.26 -14.05
C SER A 39 3.13 -10.59 -14.83
N CYS A 40 2.54 -11.28 -15.81
CA CYS A 40 1.39 -10.73 -16.54
C CYS A 40 0.17 -10.65 -15.60
N SER A 41 -0.66 -9.62 -15.74
CA SER A 41 -1.98 -9.60 -15.09
C SER A 41 -2.79 -10.84 -15.49
N GLY A 42 -3.23 -11.62 -14.48
CA GLY A 42 -3.92 -12.90 -14.68
C GLY A 42 -3.02 -14.14 -14.56
N THR A 43 -1.70 -13.97 -14.49
CA THR A 43 -0.77 -15.05 -14.12
C THR A 43 -1.04 -15.47 -12.68
N GLN A 44 -0.98 -16.77 -12.43
CA GLN A 44 -1.12 -17.35 -11.08
C GLN A 44 0.22 -17.93 -10.61
N PRO A 45 0.42 -18.09 -9.29
CA PRO A 45 1.57 -18.80 -8.75
C PRO A 45 1.65 -20.22 -9.32
N ASP A 46 2.84 -20.62 -9.80
CA ASP A 46 3.11 -21.95 -10.38
C ASP A 46 3.24 -23.04 -9.29
N ILE A 47 2.17 -23.19 -8.51
CA ILE A 47 2.01 -24.17 -7.43
C ILE A 47 0.57 -24.71 -7.52
N PRO A 48 0.35 -26.03 -7.34
CA PRO A 48 -0.99 -26.60 -7.31
C PRO A 48 -1.89 -25.88 -6.31
N LEU A 49 -3.16 -25.61 -6.68
CA LEU A 49 -4.09 -24.84 -5.84
C LEU A 49 -4.22 -25.37 -4.40
N LYS A 50 -4.19 -26.70 -4.23
CA LYS A 50 -4.24 -27.38 -2.92
C LYS A 50 -3.04 -27.11 -2.01
N GLU A 51 -1.90 -26.75 -2.59
CA GLU A 51 -0.64 -26.44 -1.90
C GLU A 51 -0.43 -24.93 -1.76
N ARG A 52 -1.27 -24.12 -2.42
CA ARG A 52 -1.20 -22.65 -2.39
C ARG A 52 -1.81 -22.13 -1.07
N PRO A 53 -1.08 -21.34 -0.28
CA PRO A 53 -1.66 -20.67 0.89
C PRO A 53 -2.68 -19.63 0.45
N GLN A 54 -3.65 -19.33 1.31
CA GLN A 54 -4.42 -18.09 1.21
C GLN A 54 -3.66 -16.99 1.94
N ILE A 55 -3.18 -16.02 1.18
CA ILE A 55 -2.58 -14.81 1.74
C ILE A 55 -3.68 -13.81 2.06
N VAL A 56 -3.61 -13.18 3.23
CA VAL A 56 -4.52 -12.13 3.68
C VAL A 56 -3.69 -10.89 4.01
N TYR A 57 -4.10 -9.74 3.48
CA TYR A 57 -3.49 -8.46 3.83
C TYR A 57 -4.38 -7.72 4.80
N LEU A 58 -3.79 -7.28 5.91
CA LEU A 58 -4.37 -6.22 6.73
C LEU A 58 -3.60 -4.96 6.40
N THR A 59 -4.30 -3.91 5.95
CA THR A 59 -3.68 -2.62 5.74
C THR A 59 -4.42 -1.52 6.47
N PHE A 60 -3.63 -0.58 7.01
CA PHE A 60 -4.14 0.60 7.68
C PHE A 60 -3.57 1.83 6.99
N ASP A 61 -4.47 2.67 6.48
CA ASP A 61 -4.10 3.91 5.82
C ASP A 61 -4.13 5.06 6.84
N ASP A 62 -3.45 6.15 6.49
CA ASP A 62 -3.24 7.37 7.28
C ASP A 62 -2.23 7.28 8.43
N ALA A 63 -2.22 8.33 9.25
CA ALA A 63 -1.31 8.52 10.36
C ALA A 63 -1.37 7.36 11.37
N PHE A 64 -0.21 6.81 11.71
CA PHE A 64 -0.09 5.90 12.82
C PHE A 64 -0.18 6.68 14.13
N THR A 65 -1.28 6.50 14.86
CA THR A 65 -1.51 7.24 16.11
C THR A 65 -1.42 6.33 17.34
N GLY A 66 -0.98 6.91 18.47
CA GLY A 66 -1.02 6.23 19.76
C GLY A 66 -2.44 5.81 20.17
N ALA A 67 -3.47 6.54 19.73
CA ALA A 67 -4.87 6.19 19.96
C ALA A 67 -5.25 4.88 19.25
N ALA A 68 -4.90 4.73 17.96
CA ALA A 68 -5.15 3.50 17.22
C ALA A 68 -4.34 2.31 17.79
N LYS A 69 -3.06 2.56 18.14
CA LYS A 69 -2.19 1.57 18.79
C LYS A 69 -2.80 1.02 20.08
N ASN A 70 -3.12 1.91 21.02
CA ASN A 70 -3.53 1.54 22.37
C ASN A 70 -4.94 0.93 22.39
N SER A 71 -5.84 1.42 21.55
CA SER A 71 -7.23 0.95 21.53
C SER A 71 -7.41 -0.36 20.75
N TYR A 72 -6.62 -0.59 19.71
CA TYR A 72 -6.90 -1.65 18.73
C TYR A 72 -5.67 -2.50 18.39
N PHE A 73 -4.60 -1.91 17.85
CA PHE A 73 -3.50 -2.69 17.27
C PHE A 73 -2.80 -3.59 18.29
N SER A 74 -2.52 -3.08 19.50
CA SER A 74 -1.86 -3.86 20.55
C SER A 74 -2.64 -5.12 20.94
N LYS A 75 -3.97 -5.11 20.80
CA LYS A 75 -4.84 -6.25 21.16
C LYS A 75 -4.74 -7.41 20.18
N ILE A 76 -4.24 -7.20 18.96
CA ILE A 76 -4.13 -8.24 17.92
C ILE A 76 -2.70 -8.52 17.48
N PHE A 77 -1.79 -7.55 17.63
CA PHE A 77 -0.40 -7.67 17.20
C PHE A 77 0.60 -7.84 18.35
N GLU A 78 0.24 -7.47 19.58
CA GLU A 78 1.17 -7.45 20.71
C GLU A 78 0.82 -8.46 21.81
N GLY A 79 1.83 -8.83 22.59
CA GLY A 79 1.69 -9.61 23.81
C GLY A 79 1.28 -11.07 23.60
N PRO A 80 0.92 -11.77 24.69
CA PRO A 80 0.58 -13.20 24.65
C PRO A 80 -0.67 -13.52 23.84
N SER A 81 -1.56 -12.54 23.67
CA SER A 81 -2.82 -12.66 22.94
C SER A 81 -2.69 -12.29 21.45
N ALA A 82 -1.49 -11.92 20.98
CA ALA A 82 -1.25 -11.64 19.58
C ALA A 82 -1.72 -12.81 18.71
N LEU A 83 -2.44 -12.48 17.64
CA LEU A 83 -2.85 -13.46 16.65
C LEU A 83 -1.63 -13.95 15.88
N LYS A 84 -1.66 -15.21 15.46
CA LYS A 84 -0.48 -15.90 14.89
C LYS A 84 -0.79 -16.55 13.56
N ASN A 85 0.22 -16.55 12.69
CA ASN A 85 0.27 -17.37 11.49
C ASN A 85 0.52 -18.85 11.84
N PRO A 86 0.38 -19.79 10.87
CA PRO A 86 0.52 -21.23 11.13
C PRO A 86 1.88 -21.66 11.71
N ASN A 87 2.95 -20.87 11.50
CA ASN A 87 4.26 -21.10 12.11
C ASN A 87 4.36 -20.63 13.58
N GLY A 88 3.27 -20.16 14.19
CA GLY A 88 3.22 -19.67 15.57
C GLY A 88 3.81 -18.28 15.77
N ARG A 89 4.17 -17.57 14.70
CA ARG A 89 4.69 -16.18 14.75
C ARG A 89 3.54 -15.18 14.64
N PRO A 90 3.67 -13.98 15.25
CA PRO A 90 2.65 -12.95 15.14
C PRO A 90 2.28 -12.63 13.69
N ILE A 91 1.00 -12.36 13.46
CA ILE A 91 0.54 -11.80 12.18
C ILE A 91 1.11 -10.39 12.01
N ARG A 92 1.22 -9.94 10.76
CA ARG A 92 1.80 -8.62 10.44
C ARG A 92 0.91 -7.91 9.41
N ALA A 93 0.94 -6.58 9.45
CA ALA A 93 0.15 -5.70 8.59
C ALA A 93 1.06 -4.74 7.80
N THR A 94 0.49 -4.10 6.79
CA THR A 94 1.11 -2.95 6.08
C THR A 94 0.43 -1.66 6.52
N HIS A 95 1.20 -0.66 6.91
CA HIS A 95 0.69 0.67 7.22
C HIS A 95 1.10 1.65 6.13
N PHE A 96 0.13 2.23 5.42
CA PHE A 96 0.36 3.29 4.44
C PHE A 96 0.27 4.62 5.17
N LEU A 97 1.43 5.19 5.49
CA LEU A 97 1.55 6.31 6.41
C LEU A 97 1.42 7.66 5.70
N THR A 98 0.59 8.52 6.26
CA THR A 98 0.53 9.96 5.98
C THR A 98 1.37 10.72 7.02
N HIS A 99 1.96 11.87 6.68
CA HIS A 99 2.81 12.63 7.62
C HIS A 99 2.06 13.26 8.79
N LYS A 100 0.94 13.95 8.51
CA LYS A 100 0.21 14.75 9.50
C LYS A 100 -0.28 13.88 10.67
N TYR A 101 0.10 14.26 11.90
CA TYR A 101 -0.19 13.53 13.15
C TYR A 101 0.44 12.13 13.31
N ASN A 102 1.34 11.74 12.42
CA ASN A 102 2.00 10.45 12.52
C ASN A 102 2.94 10.39 13.74
N SER A 103 2.82 9.33 14.52
CA SER A 103 3.79 8.99 15.55
C SER A 103 4.90 8.13 14.94
N TYR A 104 5.99 8.76 14.49
CA TYR A 104 7.11 8.01 13.92
C TYR A 104 7.76 7.05 14.92
N THR A 105 7.68 7.35 16.22
CA THR A 105 8.17 6.45 17.28
C THR A 105 7.34 5.18 17.43
N ASP A 106 6.01 5.29 17.33
CA ASP A 106 5.15 4.09 17.41
C ASP A 106 5.19 3.30 16.11
N ALA A 107 5.21 3.98 14.96
CA ALA A 107 5.41 3.34 13.66
C ALA A 107 6.75 2.58 13.62
N HIS A 108 7.83 3.17 14.15
CA HIS A 108 9.12 2.48 14.26
C HIS A 108 9.03 1.20 15.08
N GLU A 109 8.33 1.23 16.22
CA GLU A 109 8.19 0.07 17.09
C GLU A 109 7.51 -1.11 16.36
N TYR A 110 6.43 -0.83 15.62
CA TYR A 110 5.74 -1.84 14.81
C TYR A 110 6.61 -2.35 13.65
N TYR A 111 7.40 -1.46 13.06
CA TYR A 111 8.33 -1.81 12.00
C TYR A 111 9.48 -2.72 12.50
N SER A 112 10.18 -2.32 13.57
CA SER A 112 11.42 -2.98 13.99
C SER A 112 11.18 -4.18 14.90
N LEU A 113 10.22 -4.10 15.84
CA LEU A 113 9.98 -5.16 16.83
C LEU A 113 8.95 -6.18 16.37
N LEU A 114 7.92 -5.73 15.65
CA LEU A 114 6.81 -6.57 15.22
C LEU A 114 6.89 -6.96 13.73
N GLY A 115 7.82 -6.35 12.97
CA GLY A 115 8.07 -6.70 11.57
C GLY A 115 6.99 -6.25 10.59
N HIS A 116 6.12 -5.31 10.99
CA HIS A 116 5.14 -4.71 10.10
C HIS A 116 5.82 -3.94 8.96
N GLU A 117 5.10 -3.81 7.86
CA GLU A 117 5.55 -2.97 6.76
C GLU A 117 5.06 -1.53 6.95
N MET A 118 5.92 -0.57 6.58
CA MET A 118 5.59 0.85 6.50
C MET A 118 5.78 1.29 5.05
N ALA A 119 4.74 1.89 4.47
CA ALA A 119 4.64 2.28 3.07
C ALA A 119 4.17 3.73 2.97
N SER A 120 4.41 4.38 1.84
CA SER A 120 4.07 5.80 1.65
C SER A 120 2.58 5.99 1.31
N HIS A 121 1.94 6.96 1.99
CA HIS A 121 0.59 7.45 1.68
C HIS A 121 0.55 8.97 1.52
N SER A 122 1.58 9.52 0.89
CA SER A 122 1.83 10.97 0.72
C SER A 122 2.20 11.72 2.00
N ILE A 123 2.72 12.94 1.84
CA ILE A 123 2.95 13.85 2.96
C ILE A 123 1.65 14.56 3.30
N SER A 124 1.01 15.14 2.29
CA SER A 124 -0.06 16.12 2.52
C SER A 124 -1.42 15.48 2.80
N HIS A 125 -1.68 14.33 2.16
CA HIS A 125 -3.01 13.75 2.04
C HIS A 125 -4.08 14.82 1.74
N TYR A 126 -3.77 15.71 0.79
CA TYR A 126 -4.63 16.82 0.39
C TYR A 126 -6.02 16.32 -0.02
N ASP A 127 -7.06 16.81 0.65
CA ASP A 127 -8.46 16.36 0.54
C ASP A 127 -9.15 16.91 -0.71
N ASN A 128 -8.62 16.53 -1.87
CA ASN A 128 -9.18 16.83 -3.18
C ASN A 128 -8.66 15.83 -4.21
N THR A 129 -9.53 14.96 -4.72
CA THR A 129 -9.15 14.00 -5.78
C THR A 129 -8.62 14.67 -7.04
N SER A 130 -9.09 15.88 -7.39
CA SER A 130 -8.59 16.61 -8.55
C SER A 130 -7.13 17.04 -8.41
N TYR A 131 -6.65 17.26 -7.18
CA TYR A 131 -5.23 17.54 -6.92
C TYR A 131 -4.37 16.38 -7.39
N TRP A 132 -4.68 15.16 -6.94
CA TRP A 132 -3.93 13.93 -7.28
C TRP A 132 -3.90 13.64 -8.78
N VAL A 133 -5.03 13.86 -9.47
CA VAL A 133 -5.10 13.73 -10.95
C VAL A 133 -4.20 14.76 -11.66
N SER A 134 -4.08 15.96 -11.10
CA SER A 134 -3.39 17.10 -11.73
C SER A 134 -1.89 17.17 -11.46
N LEU A 135 -1.38 16.37 -10.51
CA LEU A 135 0.03 16.42 -10.14
C LEU A 135 0.94 16.06 -11.32
N ASN A 136 2.02 16.82 -11.48
CA ASN A 136 3.12 16.43 -12.35
C ASN A 136 4.08 15.43 -11.65
N GLU A 137 5.07 14.92 -12.37
CA GLU A 137 6.00 13.92 -11.82
C GLU A 137 6.76 14.41 -10.58
N SER A 138 7.22 15.67 -10.58
CA SER A 138 7.93 16.24 -9.43
C SER A 138 7.02 16.36 -8.21
N GLU A 139 5.74 16.64 -8.41
CA GLU A 139 4.78 16.77 -7.32
C GLU A 139 4.40 15.40 -6.74
N TRP A 140 4.25 14.37 -7.58
CA TRP A 140 4.13 12.99 -7.11
C TRP A 140 5.36 12.55 -6.30
N ARG A 141 6.57 12.91 -6.75
CA ARG A 141 7.82 12.66 -6.00
C ARG A 141 7.85 13.40 -4.66
N ASP A 142 7.50 14.69 -4.65
CA ASP A 142 7.43 15.50 -3.43
C ASP A 142 6.51 14.85 -2.38
N GLU A 143 5.38 14.29 -2.80
CA GLU A 143 4.43 13.60 -1.93
C GLU A 143 4.93 12.22 -1.46
N MET A 144 5.25 11.32 -2.40
CA MET A 144 5.43 9.91 -2.08
C MET A 144 6.85 9.58 -1.63
N ILE A 145 7.85 10.04 -2.40
CA ILE A 145 9.25 9.87 -2.04
C ILE A 145 9.58 10.73 -0.82
N GLY A 146 9.00 11.94 -0.74
CA GLY A 146 9.12 12.78 0.44
C GLY A 146 8.64 12.08 1.72
N MET A 147 7.49 11.39 1.68
CA MET A 147 7.00 10.63 2.83
C MET A 147 7.93 9.44 3.18
N LYS A 148 8.48 8.77 2.17
CA LYS A 148 9.49 7.71 2.33
C LYS A 148 10.75 8.25 3.02
N GLU A 149 11.21 9.43 2.62
CA GLU A 149 12.33 10.11 3.26
C GLU A 149 12.02 10.49 4.72
N MET A 150 10.82 11.01 5.00
CA MET A 150 10.41 11.35 6.37
C MET A 150 10.35 10.12 7.29
N MET A 151 9.87 8.97 6.81
CA MET A 151 9.92 7.71 7.57
C MET A 151 11.36 7.29 7.90
N HIS A 152 12.30 7.48 6.97
CA HIS A 152 13.71 7.26 7.23
C HIS A 152 14.27 8.25 8.26
N LEU A 153 14.07 9.56 8.06
CA LEU A 153 14.63 10.62 8.88
C LEU A 153 14.07 10.62 10.32
N TYR A 154 12.76 10.50 10.46
CA TYR A 154 12.06 10.70 11.73
C TYR A 154 11.61 9.40 12.39
N GLY A 155 11.43 8.34 11.61
CA GLY A 155 11.16 7.00 12.12
C GLY A 155 12.41 6.13 12.25
N ASN A 156 13.60 6.61 11.85
CA ASN A 156 14.83 5.80 11.78
C ASN A 156 14.60 4.43 11.12
N MET A 157 13.80 4.38 10.05
CA MET A 157 13.51 3.15 9.30
C MET A 157 14.54 2.97 8.19
N ASN A 158 14.79 1.73 7.74
CA ASN A 158 15.68 1.51 6.60
C ASN A 158 14.97 1.95 5.31
N MET A 159 15.59 2.83 4.52
CA MET A 159 15.00 3.32 3.26
C MET A 159 14.66 2.19 2.29
N ALA A 160 15.48 1.12 2.26
CA ALA A 160 15.28 -0.04 1.41
C ALA A 160 14.08 -0.92 1.80
N ASP A 161 13.55 -0.75 3.02
CA ASP A 161 12.41 -1.51 3.51
C ASP A 161 11.08 -0.79 3.23
N ILE A 162 11.12 0.49 2.86
CA ILE A 162 9.96 1.30 2.48
C ILE A 162 9.74 1.12 0.97
N LYS A 163 8.91 0.14 0.62
CA LYS A 163 8.80 -0.39 -0.74
C LYS A 163 7.49 -0.04 -1.44
N GLY A 164 6.42 0.22 -0.68
CA GLY A 164 5.08 0.40 -1.24
C GLY A 164 4.60 1.83 -1.29
N THR A 165 3.67 2.09 -2.20
CA THR A 165 2.82 3.27 -2.22
C THR A 165 1.34 2.92 -2.22
N ARG A 166 0.55 3.82 -1.66
CA ARG A 166 -0.88 3.94 -1.95
C ARG A 166 -1.21 5.41 -2.15
N ALA A 167 -1.91 5.74 -3.23
CA ALA A 167 -2.39 7.09 -3.49
C ALA A 167 -3.56 7.43 -2.56
N PRO A 168 -3.59 8.62 -1.93
CA PRO A 168 -4.74 9.12 -1.18
C PRO A 168 -6.03 9.03 -1.97
N PHE A 169 -7.11 8.64 -1.29
CA PHE A 169 -8.43 8.40 -1.88
C PHE A 169 -8.46 7.35 -3.00
N LEU A 170 -7.39 6.55 -3.13
CA LEU A 170 -7.15 5.63 -4.26
C LEU A 170 -7.11 6.36 -5.61
N GLN A 171 -6.93 7.69 -5.61
CA GLN A 171 -6.90 8.50 -6.82
C GLN A 171 -5.48 8.52 -7.36
N ILE A 172 -5.22 7.63 -8.32
CA ILE A 172 -3.95 7.57 -9.03
C ILE A 172 -3.81 8.69 -10.07
N GLY A 173 -2.56 8.95 -10.48
CA GLY A 173 -2.17 9.95 -11.48
C GLY A 173 -1.86 9.39 -12.87
N GLY A 174 -2.31 8.16 -13.17
CA GLY A 174 -2.00 7.46 -14.42
C GLY A 174 -0.49 7.40 -14.69
N ASP A 175 -0.12 7.52 -15.96
CA ASP A 175 1.29 7.42 -16.39
C ASP A 175 2.23 8.42 -15.71
N VAL A 176 1.72 9.58 -15.28
CA VAL A 176 2.53 10.59 -14.59
C VAL A 176 2.98 10.08 -13.22
N GLN A 177 2.10 9.40 -12.47
CA GLN A 177 2.46 8.80 -11.19
C GLN A 177 3.51 7.70 -11.37
N PHE A 178 3.30 6.78 -12.31
CA PHE A 178 4.19 5.64 -12.47
C PHE A 178 5.57 6.04 -13.05
N ARG A 179 5.64 7.03 -13.96
CA ARG A 179 6.94 7.63 -14.36
C ARG A 179 7.68 8.26 -13.18
N ALA A 180 6.94 8.87 -12.26
CA ALA A 180 7.52 9.52 -11.09
C ALA A 180 8.06 8.54 -10.04
N LEU A 181 7.46 7.35 -9.90
CA LEU A 181 7.65 6.53 -8.70
C LEU A 181 8.31 5.17 -8.95
N SER A 182 8.28 4.63 -10.18
CA SER A 182 8.67 3.24 -10.43
C SER A 182 10.16 2.90 -10.29
N GLU A 183 11.02 3.89 -10.11
CA GLU A 183 12.43 3.66 -9.76
C GLU A 183 12.66 3.66 -8.24
N ASP A 184 11.73 4.22 -7.48
CA ASP A 184 11.87 4.47 -6.04
C ASP A 184 11.03 3.53 -5.17
N PHE A 185 9.97 2.96 -5.75
CA PHE A 185 9.08 2.01 -5.10
C PHE A 185 9.07 0.68 -5.86
N GLU A 186 8.74 -0.38 -5.12
CA GLU A 186 8.66 -1.73 -5.67
C GLU A 186 7.23 -2.06 -6.13
N TYR A 187 6.24 -1.45 -5.49
CA TYR A 187 4.84 -1.68 -5.81
C TYR A 187 3.92 -0.50 -5.47
N ASP A 188 2.81 -0.44 -6.20
CA ASP A 188 1.63 0.35 -5.90
C ASP A 188 0.45 -0.55 -5.48
N CYS A 189 -0.34 -0.08 -4.50
CA CYS A 189 -1.57 -0.73 -4.05
C CYS A 189 -2.74 0.26 -4.02
N SER A 190 -2.99 0.93 -5.16
CA SER A 190 -4.01 1.98 -5.27
C SER A 190 -5.15 1.64 -6.23
N MET A 191 -5.04 0.55 -6.99
CA MET A 191 -5.97 0.24 -8.09
C MET A 191 -7.04 -0.79 -7.68
N PRO A 192 -8.29 -0.37 -7.41
CA PRO A 192 -9.40 -1.29 -7.18
C PRO A 192 -9.83 -2.03 -8.45
N SER A 193 -10.45 -3.19 -8.25
CA SER A 193 -10.99 -4.03 -9.32
C SER A 193 -12.36 -4.57 -8.92
N ARG A 194 -13.39 -4.19 -9.68
CA ARG A 194 -14.73 -4.76 -9.56
C ARG A 194 -14.83 -6.04 -10.38
N ALA A 195 -14.25 -6.07 -11.58
CA ALA A 195 -14.35 -7.22 -12.46
C ALA A 195 -13.72 -8.47 -11.83
N PHE A 196 -12.56 -8.33 -11.16
CA PHE A 196 -11.83 -9.44 -10.54
C PHE A 196 -11.98 -9.51 -9.02
N GLY A 197 -12.59 -8.51 -8.39
CA GLY A 197 -12.99 -8.54 -6.98
C GLY A 197 -14.47 -8.82 -6.82
N TYR A 198 -15.31 -7.81 -6.94
CA TYR A 198 -16.75 -7.93 -6.72
C TYR A 198 -17.46 -8.97 -7.63
N THR A 199 -17.23 -8.94 -8.94
CA THR A 199 -17.96 -9.80 -9.89
C THR A 199 -17.36 -11.22 -9.98
N ASN A 200 -16.04 -11.37 -9.90
CA ASN A 200 -15.37 -12.65 -10.16
C ASN A 200 -14.16 -12.94 -9.24
N LEU A 201 -14.33 -12.78 -7.92
CA LEU A 201 -13.25 -13.05 -6.95
C LEU A 201 -12.69 -14.49 -7.02
N ALA A 202 -13.51 -15.46 -7.43
CA ALA A 202 -13.04 -16.83 -7.62
C ALA A 202 -11.90 -16.91 -8.64
N ASN A 203 -11.84 -15.98 -9.60
CA ASN A 203 -10.75 -15.81 -10.54
C ASN A 203 -9.99 -14.48 -10.32
N GLY A 204 -9.89 -14.04 -9.07
CA GLY A 204 -9.23 -12.79 -8.69
C GLY A 204 -7.78 -12.73 -9.14
N LEU A 205 -7.29 -11.52 -9.37
CA LEU A 205 -5.93 -11.27 -9.85
C LEU A 205 -4.90 -11.42 -8.72
N TRP A 206 -3.86 -12.20 -8.98
CA TRP A 206 -2.60 -12.11 -8.23
C TRP A 206 -1.84 -10.83 -8.62
N PRO A 207 -0.87 -10.38 -7.79
CA PRO A 207 0.00 -9.28 -8.15
C PRO A 207 0.69 -9.51 -9.49
N TYR A 208 0.85 -8.43 -10.23
CA TYR A 208 1.40 -8.44 -11.59
C TYR A 208 2.28 -7.22 -11.78
N THR A 209 3.09 -7.21 -12.85
CA THR A 209 3.93 -6.04 -13.16
C THR A 209 3.37 -5.24 -14.33
N LEU A 210 3.71 -3.95 -14.38
CA LEU A 210 3.36 -3.05 -15.47
C LEU A 210 4.30 -3.14 -16.68
N ASP A 211 5.06 -4.22 -16.83
CA ASP A 211 5.85 -4.47 -18.06
C ASP A 211 4.97 -4.53 -19.32
N TYR A 212 3.75 -5.05 -19.18
CA TYR A 212 2.78 -5.23 -20.26
C TYR A 212 1.41 -4.66 -19.88
N ARG A 213 0.52 -4.57 -20.87
CA ARG A 213 -0.83 -4.05 -20.67
C ARG A 213 -1.60 -4.94 -19.68
N SER A 214 -2.13 -4.31 -18.63
CA SER A 214 -2.98 -4.98 -17.65
C SER A 214 -4.36 -5.33 -18.22
N ILE A 215 -4.90 -6.46 -17.78
CA ILE A 215 -6.30 -6.86 -18.00
C ILE A 215 -7.23 -6.31 -16.91
N GLN A 216 -6.70 -5.72 -15.84
CA GLN A 216 -7.48 -5.15 -14.75
C GLN A 216 -8.36 -4.01 -15.29
N ASP A 217 -9.60 -3.98 -14.82
CA ASP A 217 -10.55 -2.90 -15.06
C ASP A 217 -10.11 -1.60 -14.34
N CYS A 218 -10.20 -0.46 -15.04
CA CYS A 218 -9.93 0.83 -14.44
C CYS A 218 -11.19 1.38 -13.76
N GLN A 219 -11.24 1.32 -12.44
CA GLN A 219 -12.38 1.84 -11.66
C GLN A 219 -12.25 3.34 -11.37
N LEU A 220 -11.03 3.85 -11.25
CA LEU A 220 -10.70 5.24 -10.96
C LEU A 220 -9.68 5.72 -11.99
N GLU A 221 -10.13 6.45 -13.00
CA GLU A 221 -9.27 7.04 -14.02
C GLU A 221 -8.50 8.25 -13.44
N PRO A 222 -7.30 8.56 -13.97
CA PRO A 222 -6.61 7.88 -15.06
C PRO A 222 -5.79 6.65 -14.61
N CYS A 223 -5.93 5.52 -15.30
CA CYS A 223 -5.04 4.35 -15.14
C CYS A 223 -3.78 4.42 -16.03
N PRO A 224 -2.68 3.69 -15.69
CA PRO A 224 -1.48 3.67 -16.52
C PRO A 224 -1.76 3.03 -17.88
N LEU A 225 -1.31 3.71 -18.93
CA LEU A 225 -1.40 3.29 -20.33
C LEU A 225 -0.02 3.09 -20.96
N GLU A 226 1.08 3.26 -20.22
CA GLU A 226 2.45 2.96 -20.63
C GLU A 226 3.01 1.73 -19.89
N SER A 227 4.18 1.26 -20.31
CA SER A 227 4.89 0.17 -19.63
C SER A 227 5.84 0.72 -18.57
N TYR A 228 5.77 0.15 -17.37
CA TYR A 228 6.67 0.41 -16.24
C TYR A 228 7.30 -0.91 -15.78
N PRO A 229 8.41 -1.34 -16.41
CA PRO A 229 9.03 -2.61 -16.11
C PRO A 229 9.40 -2.76 -14.63
N LYS A 230 9.11 -3.94 -14.06
CA LYS A 230 9.38 -4.30 -12.65
C LYS A 230 8.54 -3.58 -11.59
N GLU A 231 7.71 -2.60 -11.96
CA GLU A 231 6.73 -2.02 -11.03
C GLU A 231 5.62 -3.03 -10.78
N TRP A 232 5.42 -3.43 -9.52
CA TRP A 232 4.35 -4.35 -9.15
C TRP A 232 3.06 -3.61 -8.84
N ILE A 233 1.94 -4.19 -9.26
CA ILE A 233 0.61 -3.78 -8.83
C ILE A 233 0.08 -4.85 -7.90
N GLN A 234 -0.23 -4.45 -6.67
CA GLN A 234 -1.10 -5.19 -5.78
C GLN A 234 -2.55 -4.74 -6.06
N PRO A 235 -3.33 -5.50 -6.84
CA PRO A 235 -4.72 -5.13 -7.11
C PRO A 235 -5.53 -5.13 -5.81
N MET A 236 -6.40 -4.14 -5.65
CA MET A 236 -7.37 -4.09 -4.56
C MET A 236 -8.66 -4.77 -5.04
N LEU A 237 -8.82 -6.04 -4.72
CA LEU A 237 -9.99 -6.81 -5.15
C LEU A 237 -11.20 -6.42 -4.28
N ASP A 238 -12.18 -5.75 -4.88
CA ASP A 238 -13.36 -5.21 -4.18
C ASP A 238 -14.10 -6.30 -3.38
N LEU A 239 -14.49 -5.92 -2.16
CA LEU A 239 -15.40 -6.66 -1.30
C LEU A 239 -16.85 -6.44 -1.76
N GLU A 240 -17.72 -7.33 -1.32
CA GLU A 240 -19.18 -7.21 -1.38
C GLU A 240 -19.72 -6.86 0.01
N ASP A 241 -20.44 -5.74 0.14
CA ASP A 241 -21.05 -5.30 1.40
C ASP A 241 -22.43 -5.96 1.69
N LEU A 242 -23.19 -5.42 2.65
CA LEU A 242 -24.50 -5.98 3.04
C LEU A 242 -25.71 -5.25 2.42
N ARG A 243 -25.49 -4.35 1.46
CA ARG A 243 -26.57 -3.63 0.75
C ARG A 243 -27.16 -4.48 -0.37
N VAL A 244 -28.05 -5.39 -0.01
CA VAL A 244 -28.76 -6.25 -0.96
C VAL A 244 -30.02 -5.54 -1.51
N GLY A 245 -30.32 -5.73 -2.79
CA GLY A 245 -31.60 -5.31 -3.41
C GLY A 245 -31.69 -3.84 -3.86
N ILE A 246 -30.60 -3.05 -3.76
CA ILE A 246 -30.59 -1.62 -4.15
C ILE A 246 -30.76 -1.41 -5.66
N ASP A 247 -30.45 -2.42 -6.46
CA ASP A 247 -30.51 -2.47 -7.93
C ASP A 247 -31.26 -3.71 -8.43
N GLY A 248 -32.05 -4.35 -7.56
CA GLY A 248 -32.67 -5.65 -7.85
C GLY A 248 -31.69 -6.83 -7.78
N SER A 249 -30.43 -6.60 -7.39
CA SER A 249 -29.44 -7.65 -7.16
C SER A 249 -29.72 -8.40 -5.85
N ILE A 250 -29.45 -9.70 -5.87
CA ILE A 250 -29.38 -10.54 -4.67
C ILE A 250 -28.03 -10.43 -3.95
N HIS A 251 -27.09 -9.67 -4.53
CA HIS A 251 -25.76 -9.41 -4.01
C HIS A 251 -25.69 -8.04 -3.32
N GLY A 252 -24.71 -7.90 -2.42
CA GLY A 252 -24.31 -6.61 -1.87
C GLY A 252 -23.72 -5.67 -2.91
N GLN A 253 -23.20 -4.51 -2.49
CA GLN A 253 -22.54 -3.54 -3.38
C GLN A 253 -21.02 -3.61 -3.27
N PRO A 254 -20.26 -3.25 -4.33
CA PRO A 254 -18.81 -3.27 -4.31
C PRO A 254 -18.23 -2.20 -3.38
N CYS A 255 -17.16 -2.56 -2.67
CA CYS A 255 -16.36 -1.64 -1.85
C CYS A 255 -14.89 -2.05 -1.86
N ALA A 256 -14.01 -1.12 -2.24
CA ALA A 256 -12.56 -1.36 -2.26
C ALA A 256 -11.96 -1.37 -0.84
N MET A 257 -12.44 -0.47 0.02
CA MET A 257 -12.00 -0.32 1.41
C MET A 257 -13.11 -0.84 2.34
N LEU A 258 -12.74 -1.49 3.45
CA LEU A 258 -13.70 -2.05 4.40
C LEU A 258 -14.63 -0.98 5.00
N ASP A 259 -14.11 0.21 5.27
CA ASP A 259 -14.89 1.33 5.80
C ASP A 259 -15.83 1.98 4.78
N SER A 260 -15.63 1.71 3.49
CA SER A 260 -16.59 2.04 2.42
C SER A 260 -17.67 0.97 2.23
N CYS A 261 -17.50 -0.23 2.82
CA CYS A 261 -18.52 -1.26 2.84
C CYS A 261 -19.63 -0.88 3.83
N VAL A 262 -20.88 -0.88 3.35
CA VAL A 262 -22.01 -0.44 4.17
C VAL A 262 -22.68 -1.64 4.84
N VAL A 263 -22.81 -1.54 6.17
CA VAL A 263 -23.76 -2.35 6.95
C VAL A 263 -25.02 -1.51 7.16
N PRO A 264 -26.17 -1.85 6.52
CA PRO A 264 -27.38 -1.05 6.63
C PRO A 264 -27.87 -0.87 8.06
N ASN A 265 -28.20 0.37 8.45
CA ASN A 265 -28.62 0.73 9.81
C ASN A 265 -29.82 -0.08 10.32
N ASN A 266 -30.73 -0.50 9.44
CA ASN A 266 -31.90 -1.31 9.77
C ASN A 266 -31.55 -2.73 10.23
N LEU A 267 -30.34 -3.22 9.99
CA LEU A 267 -29.84 -4.50 10.50
C LEU A 267 -29.29 -4.38 11.94
N GLY A 268 -29.13 -3.16 12.44
CA GLY A 268 -28.61 -2.86 13.77
C GLY A 268 -27.08 -2.94 13.88
N LYS A 269 -26.56 -2.53 15.04
CA LYS A 269 -25.13 -2.54 15.38
C LYS A 269 -24.74 -3.90 15.97
N ASN A 270 -24.51 -4.88 15.12
CA ASN A 270 -24.25 -6.27 15.52
C ASN A 270 -22.87 -6.74 15.02
N PRO A 271 -21.93 -7.11 15.91
CA PRO A 271 -20.62 -7.65 15.52
C PRO A 271 -20.69 -8.82 14.55
N LYS A 272 -21.75 -9.63 14.64
CA LYS A 272 -21.93 -10.79 13.79
C LYS A 272 -22.11 -10.43 12.31
N LEU A 273 -22.73 -9.29 12.01
CA LEU A 273 -22.88 -8.81 10.63
C LEU A 273 -21.52 -8.49 9.99
N VAL A 274 -20.61 -7.90 10.76
CA VAL A 274 -19.25 -7.61 10.31
C VAL A 274 -18.45 -8.90 10.13
N GLU A 275 -18.52 -9.84 11.09
CA GLU A 275 -17.88 -11.14 10.94
C GLU A 275 -18.38 -11.88 9.69
N ASP A 276 -19.70 -11.90 9.47
CA ASP A 276 -20.32 -12.62 8.36
C ASP A 276 -20.00 -11.99 7.01
N MET A 277 -20.00 -10.65 6.90
CA MET A 277 -19.57 -9.94 5.68
C MET A 277 -18.11 -10.24 5.34
N LEU A 278 -17.21 -10.21 6.33
CA LEU A 278 -15.80 -10.52 6.13
C LEU A 278 -15.60 -12.00 5.78
N MET A 279 -16.30 -12.91 6.44
CA MET A 279 -16.25 -14.35 6.12
C MET A 279 -16.81 -14.66 4.74
N HIS A 280 -17.88 -13.99 4.30
CA HIS A 280 -18.43 -14.12 2.94
C HIS A 280 -17.36 -13.80 1.90
N ASN A 281 -16.70 -12.65 2.02
CA ASN A 281 -15.66 -12.23 1.09
C ASN A 281 -14.40 -13.10 1.18
N PHE A 282 -13.96 -13.46 2.39
CA PHE A 282 -12.87 -14.40 2.57
C PHE A 282 -13.14 -15.75 1.90
N ASN A 283 -14.34 -16.31 2.06
CA ASN A 283 -14.71 -17.60 1.47
C ASN A 283 -14.73 -17.55 -0.08
N ARG A 284 -15.17 -16.44 -0.67
CA ARG A 284 -15.13 -16.21 -2.12
C ARG A 284 -13.70 -16.30 -2.68
N SER A 285 -12.70 -15.85 -1.93
CA SER A 285 -11.28 -15.99 -2.26
C SER A 285 -10.73 -17.39 -1.93
N TYR A 286 -10.94 -17.84 -0.69
CA TYR A 286 -10.33 -19.07 -0.14
C TYR A 286 -10.75 -20.35 -0.87
N PHE A 287 -12.02 -20.40 -1.28
CA PHE A 287 -12.58 -21.48 -2.11
C PHE A 287 -12.57 -21.15 -3.62
N GLY A 288 -11.98 -20.02 -4.00
CA GLY A 288 -11.81 -19.61 -5.39
C GLY A 288 -10.78 -20.44 -6.16
N ASN A 289 -10.81 -20.33 -7.48
CA ASN A 289 -9.91 -21.03 -8.40
C ASN A 289 -8.47 -20.49 -8.35
N THR A 290 -8.27 -19.23 -7.92
CA THR A 290 -6.96 -18.59 -7.88
C THR A 290 -6.37 -18.48 -6.48
N ARG A 291 -7.19 -18.49 -5.42
CA ARG A 291 -6.76 -18.10 -4.05
C ARG A 291 -5.95 -16.80 -4.05
N ALA A 292 -6.37 -15.82 -4.87
CA ALA A 292 -5.72 -14.50 -4.92
C ALA A 292 -5.64 -13.89 -3.51
N PRO A 293 -4.65 -13.03 -3.22
CA PRO A 293 -4.55 -12.44 -1.90
C PRO A 293 -5.84 -11.69 -1.52
N PHE A 294 -6.34 -11.96 -0.31
CA PHE A 294 -7.55 -11.36 0.22
C PHE A 294 -7.19 -10.10 1.01
N GLY A 295 -7.53 -8.93 0.48
CA GLY A 295 -7.23 -7.65 1.09
C GLY A 295 -8.31 -7.15 2.04
N ILE A 296 -7.92 -6.73 3.24
CA ILE A 296 -8.73 -5.91 4.13
C ILE A 296 -8.01 -4.56 4.27
N TYR A 297 -8.42 -3.64 3.41
CA TYR A 297 -7.87 -2.29 3.32
C TYR A 297 -8.79 -1.33 4.08
N MET A 298 -8.26 -0.54 5.02
CA MET A 298 -9.12 0.27 5.88
C MET A 298 -8.38 1.42 6.59
N HIS A 299 -9.14 2.33 7.19
CA HIS A 299 -8.64 3.29 8.16
C HIS A 299 -8.97 2.82 9.58
N ALA A 300 -8.04 3.01 10.53
CA ALA A 300 -8.29 2.69 11.94
C ALA A 300 -9.49 3.47 12.53
N ALA A 301 -9.83 4.62 11.92
CA ALA A 301 -11.00 5.43 12.22
C ALA A 301 -12.31 4.61 12.28
N TRP A 302 -12.43 3.55 11.48
CA TRP A 302 -13.64 2.72 11.39
C TRP A 302 -14.04 2.03 12.70
N PHE A 303 -13.10 1.85 13.62
CA PHE A 303 -13.36 1.24 14.93
C PHE A 303 -13.81 2.25 16.00
N PHE A 304 -13.46 3.53 15.87
CA PHE A 304 -13.68 4.52 16.92
C PHE A 304 -15.17 4.81 17.12
N GLY A 305 -15.65 4.63 18.35
CA GLY A 305 -17.07 4.77 18.69
C GLY A 305 -17.97 3.66 18.10
N GLN A 306 -17.39 2.62 17.51
CA GLN A 306 -18.09 1.49 16.90
C GLN A 306 -17.55 0.16 17.44
N ASP A 307 -17.74 -0.10 18.74
CA ASP A 307 -17.24 -1.33 19.39
C ASP A 307 -17.66 -2.62 18.66
N TRP A 308 -18.85 -2.60 18.04
CA TRP A 308 -19.36 -3.72 17.26
C TRP A 308 -18.58 -3.98 15.96
N HIS A 309 -18.03 -2.95 15.30
CA HIS A 309 -17.10 -3.14 14.19
C HIS A 309 -15.84 -3.84 14.65
N TRP A 310 -15.26 -3.36 15.76
CA TRP A 310 -14.05 -3.91 16.33
C TRP A 310 -14.23 -5.37 16.76
N GLU A 311 -15.30 -5.67 17.50
CA GLU A 311 -15.61 -7.04 17.94
C GLU A 311 -15.81 -7.98 16.74
N GLY A 312 -16.57 -7.56 15.72
CA GLY A 312 -16.80 -8.36 14.52
C GLY A 312 -15.52 -8.63 13.73
N TYR A 313 -14.68 -7.60 13.58
CA TYR A 313 -13.35 -7.71 12.96
C TYR A 313 -12.44 -8.68 13.73
N GLN A 314 -12.39 -8.58 15.06
CA GLN A 314 -11.62 -9.51 15.88
C GLN A 314 -12.14 -10.95 15.78
N ASN A 315 -13.47 -11.14 15.77
CA ASN A 315 -14.09 -12.46 15.63
C ASN A 315 -13.73 -13.11 14.28
N PHE A 316 -13.76 -12.33 13.20
CA PHE A 316 -13.31 -12.75 11.89
C PHE A 316 -11.83 -13.18 11.91
N LEU A 317 -10.93 -12.33 12.40
CA LEU A 317 -9.50 -12.65 12.43
C LEU A 317 -9.20 -13.91 13.23
N LYS A 318 -9.78 -14.05 14.43
CA LYS A 318 -9.66 -15.26 15.28
C LYS A 318 -10.14 -16.53 14.59
N LYS A 319 -11.04 -16.42 13.62
CA LYS A 319 -11.59 -17.56 12.87
C LYS A 319 -10.65 -17.97 11.74
N ILE A 320 -10.17 -17.01 10.94
CA ILE A 320 -9.29 -17.31 9.82
C ILE A 320 -7.88 -17.75 10.28
N THR A 321 -7.40 -17.27 11.45
CA THR A 321 -6.10 -17.71 12.00
C THR A 321 -6.11 -19.14 12.55
N LYS A 322 -7.25 -19.84 12.53
CA LYS A 322 -7.33 -21.27 12.87
C LYS A 322 -7.02 -22.18 11.68
N TYR A 323 -7.02 -21.64 10.47
CA TYR A 323 -6.70 -22.38 9.25
C TYR A 323 -5.19 -22.55 9.15
N THR A 324 -4.73 -23.75 8.79
CA THR A 324 -3.30 -24.09 8.69
C THR A 324 -2.66 -23.63 7.37
N ASP A 325 -3.45 -23.11 6.45
CA ASP A 325 -3.03 -22.61 5.14
C ASP A 325 -3.40 -21.13 4.90
N VAL A 326 -3.76 -20.39 5.95
CA VAL A 326 -4.02 -18.94 5.88
C VAL A 326 -2.86 -18.17 6.51
N TRP A 327 -2.33 -17.19 5.76
CA TRP A 327 -1.19 -16.38 6.18
C TRP A 327 -1.55 -14.89 6.11
N ILE A 328 -1.59 -14.25 7.27
CA ILE A 328 -1.77 -12.81 7.39
C ILE A 328 -0.40 -12.14 7.36
N LEU A 329 -0.11 -11.46 6.26
CA LEU A 329 1.23 -10.97 5.92
C LEU A 329 1.16 -9.51 5.44
N PRO A 330 2.29 -8.78 5.47
CA PRO A 330 2.40 -7.51 4.77
C PRO A 330 2.29 -7.71 3.24
N VAL A 331 1.85 -6.67 2.54
CA VAL A 331 1.71 -6.66 1.07
C VAL A 331 3.03 -7.03 0.38
N SER A 332 4.14 -6.42 0.79
CA SER A 332 5.48 -6.75 0.28
C SER A 332 5.81 -8.24 0.37
N ALA A 333 5.45 -8.91 1.47
CA ALA A 333 5.68 -10.34 1.62
C ALA A 333 4.83 -11.17 0.65
N GLY A 334 3.58 -10.78 0.40
CA GLY A 334 2.76 -11.47 -0.60
C GLY A 334 3.23 -11.24 -2.04
N ILE A 335 3.83 -10.09 -2.34
CA ILE A 335 4.52 -9.86 -3.62
C ILE A 335 5.76 -10.77 -3.73
N GLU A 336 6.55 -10.90 -2.66
CA GLU A 336 7.67 -11.87 -2.63
C GLU A 336 7.20 -13.32 -2.83
N TYR A 337 6.02 -13.68 -2.32
CA TYR A 337 5.42 -14.99 -2.62
C TYR A 337 5.12 -15.13 -4.11
N MET A 338 4.56 -14.10 -4.75
CA MET A 338 4.29 -14.16 -6.18
C MET A 338 5.58 -14.24 -7.01
N LYS A 339 6.66 -13.57 -6.58
CA LYS A 339 7.99 -13.65 -7.21
C LYS A 339 8.62 -15.04 -7.14
N ASN A 340 8.41 -15.75 -6.03
CA ASN A 340 8.96 -17.09 -5.81
C ASN A 340 7.95 -17.99 -5.08
N PRO A 341 6.94 -18.52 -5.79
CA PRO A 341 5.92 -19.36 -5.19
C PRO A 341 6.48 -20.60 -4.52
N ILE A 342 6.04 -20.87 -3.28
CA ILE A 342 6.40 -22.06 -2.51
C ILE A 342 5.14 -22.73 -1.96
N PRO A 343 5.13 -24.06 -1.74
CA PRO A 343 3.99 -24.72 -1.13
C PRO A 343 3.78 -24.23 0.31
N ASN A 344 2.54 -24.23 0.78
CA ASN A 344 2.15 -23.81 2.14
C ASN A 344 3.01 -24.45 3.24
N SER A 345 3.41 -25.72 3.05
CA SER A 345 4.27 -26.46 3.98
C SER A 345 5.67 -25.86 4.18
N LYS A 346 6.13 -25.00 3.27
CA LYS A 346 7.44 -24.33 3.31
C LYS A 346 7.38 -22.88 3.78
N MET A 347 6.19 -22.28 3.86
CA MET A 347 6.01 -20.87 4.22
C MET A 347 6.67 -20.53 5.57
N GLY A 348 6.58 -21.42 6.56
CA GLY A 348 7.16 -21.19 7.89
C GLY A 348 8.70 -21.12 7.94
N ASP A 349 9.38 -21.58 6.89
CA ASP A 349 10.83 -21.78 6.89
C ASP A 349 11.60 -20.72 6.09
N VAL A 350 10.90 -19.85 5.36
CA VAL A 350 11.49 -18.97 4.33
C VAL A 350 11.15 -17.50 4.63
N GLU A 351 12.14 -16.61 4.51
CA GLU A 351 11.89 -15.18 4.56
C GLU A 351 11.20 -14.71 3.25
N PRO A 352 10.26 -13.76 3.31
CA PRO A 352 9.89 -12.95 4.47
C PRO A 352 8.80 -13.56 5.38
N PHE A 353 8.30 -14.76 5.09
CA PHE A 353 7.12 -15.37 5.73
C PHE A 353 7.38 -15.87 7.15
N LYS A 354 8.61 -16.34 7.40
CA LYS A 354 9.08 -16.77 8.72
C LYS A 354 8.81 -15.71 9.78
N GLY A 355 8.99 -14.43 9.45
CA GLY A 355 8.60 -13.32 10.33
C GLY A 355 9.46 -13.22 11.59
N ASP A 356 10.75 -13.50 11.45
CA ASP A 356 11.71 -13.20 12.51
C ASP A 356 11.79 -11.66 12.68
N PRO A 357 11.90 -11.15 13.93
CA PRO A 357 12.07 -9.72 14.16
C PRO A 357 13.28 -9.21 13.37
N LYS A 358 13.11 -8.06 12.70
CA LYS A 358 14.22 -7.45 11.98
C LYS A 358 15.18 -6.85 13.01
N THR A 359 16.27 -7.56 13.32
CA THR A 359 17.32 -6.99 14.15
C THR A 359 18.12 -6.00 13.31
N PHE A 360 17.82 -4.72 13.51
CA PHE A 360 18.62 -3.64 12.96
C PHE A 360 19.33 -2.88 14.06
N PRO A 361 20.54 -3.31 14.49
CA PRO A 361 21.30 -2.57 15.50
C PRO A 361 21.49 -1.08 15.17
N LYS A 362 21.53 -0.74 13.87
CA LYS A 362 21.65 0.64 13.38
C LYS A 362 20.32 1.42 13.39
N PHE A 363 19.19 0.73 13.30
CA PHE A 363 17.86 1.33 13.19
C PHE A 363 17.09 1.09 14.49
N ASN A 364 17.60 1.58 15.62
CA ASN A 364 16.90 1.57 16.90
C ASN A 364 16.23 2.95 17.18
N CYS A 365 15.24 2.97 18.06
CA CYS A 365 14.55 4.20 18.47
C CYS A 365 14.63 4.37 19.99
N GLU A 366 15.87 4.33 20.51
CA GLU A 366 16.15 4.47 21.95
C GLU A 366 15.87 5.90 22.43
N ALA A 367 16.33 6.90 21.68
CA ALA A 367 15.97 8.28 21.89
C ALA A 367 14.63 8.59 21.23
N LYS A 368 13.69 9.14 22.01
CA LYS A 368 12.36 9.56 21.54
C LYS A 368 12.13 11.01 21.95
N GLN A 369 11.67 11.83 21.03
CA GLN A 369 11.39 13.25 21.28
C GLN A 369 10.02 13.62 20.71
N SER A 370 9.25 14.41 21.47
CA SER A 370 8.05 15.08 20.98
C SER A 370 8.40 16.52 20.60
N CYS A 371 8.21 16.86 19.34
CA CYS A 371 8.54 18.16 18.76
C CYS A 371 7.28 18.99 18.60
N ARG A 372 7.24 20.18 19.22
CA ARG A 372 6.10 21.11 19.15
C ARG A 372 6.36 22.20 18.12
N TYR A 373 5.40 22.41 17.24
CA TYR A 373 5.43 23.46 16.21
C TYR A 373 4.20 24.35 16.32
N THR A 374 4.40 25.66 16.38
CA THR A 374 3.31 26.66 16.51
C THR A 374 3.11 27.53 15.26
N ASN A 375 4.00 27.41 14.27
CA ASN A 375 3.98 28.22 13.05
C ASN A 375 3.67 27.35 11.83
N VAL A 376 2.51 26.70 11.81
CA VAL A 376 2.12 25.74 10.74
C VAL A 376 1.03 26.23 9.80
N GLN A 377 0.57 27.47 9.96
CA GLN A 377 -0.48 28.04 9.09
C GLN A 377 0.01 28.29 7.65
N GLY A 378 1.31 28.52 7.45
CA GLY A 378 1.91 28.77 6.12
C GLY A 378 1.93 27.55 5.19
N ILE A 379 1.69 26.34 5.70
CA ILE A 379 1.68 25.11 4.89
C ILE A 379 0.28 24.59 4.58
N GLY A 380 -0.73 25.45 4.67
CA GLY A 380 -2.12 25.06 4.42
C GLY A 380 -2.72 24.17 5.51
N LEU A 381 -2.10 24.09 6.69
CA LEU A 381 -2.70 23.46 7.87
C LEU A 381 -3.46 24.51 8.67
N GLU A 382 -4.77 24.33 8.84
CA GLU A 382 -5.64 25.25 9.60
C GLU A 382 -5.42 25.23 11.14
N MET A 383 -4.30 24.68 11.59
CA MET A 383 -4.00 24.47 13.00
C MET A 383 -3.10 25.54 13.60
N ARG A 384 -3.27 25.78 14.90
CA ARG A 384 -2.39 26.67 15.68
C ARG A 384 -1.12 25.99 16.13
N GLU A 385 -1.17 24.69 16.40
CA GLU A 385 0.00 23.92 16.77
C GLU A 385 -0.13 22.46 16.34
N ILE A 386 1.01 21.80 16.18
CA ILE A 386 1.11 20.37 15.91
C ILE A 386 2.30 19.79 16.66
N TYR A 387 2.16 18.52 17.07
CA TYR A 387 3.22 17.73 17.68
C TYR A 387 3.64 16.62 16.74
N MET A 388 4.95 16.36 16.69
CA MET A 388 5.53 15.26 15.92
C MET A 388 6.44 14.44 16.84
N SER A 389 6.14 13.16 17.00
CA SER A 389 7.00 12.24 17.75
C SER A 389 8.03 11.64 16.81
N ILE A 390 9.32 11.74 17.15
CA ILE A 390 10.43 11.27 16.32
C ILE A 390 11.37 10.32 17.09
N CYS A 391 12.02 9.43 16.35
CA CYS A 391 13.19 8.69 16.79
C CYS A 391 14.44 9.57 16.66
N GLY A 392 14.99 10.00 17.79
CA GLY A 392 16.12 10.92 17.86
C GLY A 392 15.97 11.94 18.98
N THR A 393 16.96 12.82 19.12
CA THR A 393 17.02 13.85 20.18
C THR A 393 16.85 15.27 19.68
N THR A 394 16.92 15.51 18.36
CA THR A 394 16.93 16.86 17.78
C THR A 394 15.70 17.06 16.91
N CYS A 395 14.81 17.96 17.35
CA CYS A 395 13.67 18.38 16.54
C CYS A 395 14.12 19.24 15.35
N PRO A 396 13.57 19.02 14.14
CA PRO A 396 13.67 19.99 13.05
C PRO A 396 13.21 21.38 13.50
N GLU A 397 13.82 22.42 12.95
CA GLU A 397 13.51 23.81 13.30
C GLU A 397 12.07 24.19 12.90
N ASN A 398 11.62 23.70 11.75
CA ASN A 398 10.27 23.92 11.23
C ASN A 398 9.56 22.58 11.04
N TYR A 399 8.23 22.60 11.03
CA TYR A 399 7.46 21.38 10.75
C TYR A 399 7.78 20.90 9.33
N PRO A 400 8.31 19.67 9.17
CA PRO A 400 8.63 19.12 7.86
C PRO A 400 7.39 19.08 6.97
N TRP A 401 7.54 19.37 5.68
CA TRP A 401 6.41 19.36 4.74
C TRP A 401 6.89 19.12 3.31
N LEU A 402 5.98 19.25 2.33
CA LEU A 402 6.28 19.20 0.90
C LEU A 402 7.46 20.11 0.57
N ARG A 403 8.41 19.58 -0.23
CA ARG A 403 9.64 20.27 -0.66
C ARG A 403 10.56 20.74 0.48
N ASN A 404 10.28 20.39 1.74
CA ASN A 404 11.04 20.76 2.93
C ASN A 404 11.01 19.63 3.96
N VAL A 405 11.32 18.42 3.50
CA VAL A 405 11.26 17.19 4.29
C VAL A 405 12.22 17.16 5.48
N HIS A 406 13.22 18.06 5.50
CA HIS A 406 14.15 18.23 6.61
C HIS A 406 13.74 19.32 7.62
N GLY A 407 12.70 20.12 7.32
CA GLY A 407 12.26 21.23 8.18
C GLY A 407 13.30 22.36 8.35
N LYS A 408 14.13 22.62 7.33
CA LYS A 408 15.29 23.55 7.39
C LYS A 408 14.92 25.02 7.23
N TRP A 409 13.79 25.32 6.60
CA TRP A 409 13.30 26.69 6.42
C TRP A 409 11.82 26.79 6.75
N ARG A 410 11.33 28.03 6.92
CA ARG A 410 9.89 28.27 6.98
C ARG A 410 9.31 28.06 5.59
N ASN A 411 8.30 27.20 5.49
CA ASN A 411 7.56 27.06 4.24
C ASN A 411 6.83 28.38 3.97
N PRO A 412 6.97 28.95 2.75
CA PRO A 412 6.44 30.25 2.39
C PRO A 412 4.91 30.29 2.39
#